data_AF-A0A419E806-F1
#
_entry.id   AF-A0A419E806-F1
#
_cell.length_a   1.000
_cell.length_b   1.000
_cell.length_c   1.000
_cell.angle_alpha   90.00
_cell.angle_beta   90.00
_cell.angle_gamma   90.00
#
_symmetry.space_group_name_H-M   'P 1'
#
loop_
_entity.id
_entity.type
_entity.pdbx_description
1 polymer ?
#
loop_
_entity_poly.entity_id
_entity_poly.type
_entity_poly.pdbx_seq_one_letter_code
_entity_poly.pdbx_strand_id
1 'polypeptide(L)'
;METLTSILVLLTGVVLRLIVPLALTVLVVVALRRLDARWQTQAELERAAMEKGEAVCWKELGLSSKEIQTRLSSGERPCWQTSRLPNGHLREECLDCEVFRDAPAPVSRRHAHV
;
A
#
# COMPACT_ATOMS: atom_id res chain seq x y z
N MET A 1 6.70 65.16 11.64
CA MET A 1 7.57 64.04 11.19
C MET A 1 7.45 62.84 12.13
N GLU A 2 7.42 63.04 13.46
CA GLU A 2 7.32 61.96 14.46
C GLU A 2 6.00 61.16 14.46
N THR A 3 4.89 61.77 14.05
CA THR A 3 3.58 61.07 13.95
C THR A 3 3.54 60.08 12.78
N LEU A 4 4.11 60.46 11.64
CA LEU A 4 4.22 59.59 10.47
C LEU A 4 5.10 58.37 10.76
N THR A 5 6.25 58.56 11.41
CA THR A 5 7.12 57.45 11.81
C THR A 5 6.45 56.53 12.83
N SER A 6 5.71 57.09 13.80
CA SER A 6 4.97 56.29 14.79
C SER A 6 3.87 55.43 14.15
N ILE A 7 3.10 56.01 13.22
CA ILE A 7 2.07 55.30 12.46
C ILE A 7 2.70 54.20 11.59
N LEU A 8 3.83 54.49 10.95
CA LEU A 8 4.55 53.53 10.11
C LEU A 8 5.05 52.33 10.92
N VAL A 9 5.60 52.57 12.11
CA VAL A 9 6.07 51.50 13.02
C VAL A 9 4.91 50.63 13.48
N LEU A 10 3.77 51.23 13.83
CA LEU A 10 2.58 50.50 14.25
C LEU A 10 2.03 49.61 13.12
N LEU A 11 1.89 50.17 11.91
CA LEU A 11 1.47 49.44 10.72
C LEU A 11 2.44 48.29 10.39
N THR A 12 3.75 48.54 10.44
CA THR A 12 4.77 47.52 10.18
C THR A 12 4.66 46.38 11.19
N GLY A 13 4.45 46.69 12.47
CA GLY A 13 4.26 45.69 13.52
C GLY A 13 2.99 44.85 13.34
N VAL A 14 1.91 45.43 12.80
CA VAL A 14 0.66 44.71 12.50
C VAL A 14 0.82 43.84 11.25
N VAL A 15 1.38 44.40 10.19
CA VAL A 15 1.62 43.68 8.92
C VAL A 15 2.57 42.51 9.15
N LEU A 16 3.66 42.70 9.90
CA LEU A 16 4.61 41.64 10.19
C LEU A 16 3.95 40.49 10.97
N ARG A 17 3.10 40.80 11.95
CA ARG A 17 2.37 39.79 12.72
C ARG A 17 1.28 39.06 11.94
N LEU A 18 0.78 39.61 10.83
CA LEU A 18 -0.21 38.96 9.98
C LEU A 18 0.44 38.17 8.85
N ILE A 19 1.39 38.79 8.15
CA ILE A 19 2.04 38.19 6.99
C ILE A 19 2.96 37.05 7.42
N VAL A 20 3.71 37.17 8.52
CA VAL A 20 4.64 36.10 8.92
C VAL A 20 3.91 34.79 9.24
N PRO A 21 2.84 34.76 10.08
CA PRO A 21 2.09 33.53 10.32
C PRO A 21 1.43 32.99 9.05
N LEU A 22 0.90 33.85 8.19
CA LEU A 22 0.25 33.42 6.94
C LEU A 22 1.26 32.83 5.95
N ALA A 23 2.43 33.47 5.80
CA ALA A 23 3.49 32.95 4.96
C ALA A 23 4.02 31.62 5.49
N LEU A 24 4.15 31.48 6.81
CA LEU A 24 4.58 30.23 7.44
C LEU A 24 3.56 29.11 7.18
N THR A 25 2.25 29.36 7.36
CA THR A 25 1.23 28.34 7.10
C THR A 25 1.19 27.94 5.63
N VAL A 26 1.30 28.90 4.71
CA VAL A 26 1.39 28.63 3.27
C VAL A 26 2.60 27.76 2.95
N LEU A 27 3.76 28.08 3.54
CA LEU A 27 4.98 27.31 3.34
C LEU A 27 4.84 25.86 3.84
N VAL A 28 4.24 25.67 5.01
CA VAL A 28 3.95 24.33 5.55
C VAL A 28 2.99 23.56 4.65
N VAL A 29 1.90 24.18 4.20
CA VAL A 29 0.93 23.54 3.31
C VAL A 29 1.58 23.12 1.99
N VAL A 30 2.42 23.96 1.39
CA VAL A 30 3.15 23.63 0.15
C VAL A 30 4.13 22.48 0.38
N ALA A 31 4.85 22.48 1.49
CA ALA A 31 5.77 21.40 1.84
C ALA A 31 5.03 20.06 2.01
N LEU A 32 3.92 20.06 2.75
CA LEU A 32 3.10 18.87 2.97
C LEU A 32 2.50 18.35 1.66
N ARG A 33 1.97 19.22 0.79
CA ARG A 33 1.44 18.80 -0.52
C ARG A 33 2.50 18.14 -1.40
N ARG A 34 3.76 18.61 -1.34
CA ARG A 34 4.86 18.00 -2.08
C ARG A 34 5.22 16.61 -1.55
N LEU A 35 5.17 16.43 -0.24
CA LEU A 35 5.40 15.12 0.38
C LEU A 35 4.25 14.15 0.07
N ASP A 36 3.02 14.62 0.19
CA ASP A 36 1.82 13.83 -0.10
C ASP A 36 1.81 13.34 -1.56
N ALA A 37 2.13 14.21 -2.53
CA ALA A 37 2.22 13.83 -3.93
C ALA A 37 3.26 12.70 -4.16
N ARG A 38 4.39 12.73 -3.46
CA ARG A 38 5.41 11.66 -3.56
C ARG A 38 4.88 10.34 -3.01
N TRP A 39 4.16 10.36 -1.90
CA TRP A 39 3.58 9.17 -1.31
C TRP A 39 2.43 8.61 -2.14
N GLN A 40 1.60 9.46 -2.75
CA GLN A 40 0.57 9.01 -3.67
C GLN A 40 1.16 8.24 -4.85
N THR A 41 2.26 8.74 -5.45
CA THR A 41 2.94 8.01 -6.52
C THR A 41 3.48 6.65 -6.06
N GLN A 42 4.02 6.55 -4.84
CA GLN A 42 4.46 5.27 -4.29
C GLN A 42 3.29 4.32 -4.03
N ALA A 43 2.19 4.83 -3.48
CA ALA A 43 0.98 4.05 -3.24
C ALA A 43 0.34 3.56 -4.55
N GLU A 44 0.37 4.36 -5.61
CA GLU A 44 -0.07 3.94 -6.95
C GLU A 44 0.81 2.81 -7.50
N LEU A 45 2.14 2.90 -7.35
CA LEU A 45 3.06 1.83 -7.75
C LEU A 45 2.84 0.55 -6.94
N GLU A 46 2.62 0.65 -5.64
CA GLU A 46 2.29 -0.49 -4.79
C GLU A 46 0.94 -1.10 -5.15
N ARG A 47 -0.09 -0.28 -5.39
CA ARG A 47 -1.41 -0.75 -5.84
C ARG A 47 -1.31 -1.42 -7.20
N ALA A 48 -0.61 -0.83 -8.17
CA ALA A 48 -0.40 -1.43 -9.48
C ALA A 48 0.41 -2.74 -9.39
N ALA A 49 1.36 -2.83 -8.46
CA ALA A 49 2.08 -4.06 -8.19
C ALA A 49 1.20 -5.13 -7.53
N MET A 50 0.26 -4.74 -6.64
CA MET A 50 -0.72 -5.66 -6.05
C MET A 50 -1.77 -6.11 -7.07
N GLU A 51 -2.29 -5.22 -7.92
CA GLU A 51 -3.21 -5.58 -9.03
C GLU A 51 -2.54 -6.53 -10.02
N LYS A 52 -1.28 -6.28 -10.37
CA LYS A 52 -0.49 -7.20 -11.22
C LYS A 52 -0.15 -8.51 -10.50
N GLY A 53 -0.16 -8.50 -9.17
CA GLY A 53 0.03 -9.64 -8.28
C GLY A 53 -1.28 -10.36 -7.91
N GLU A 54 -2.43 -9.90 -8.40
CA GLU A 54 -3.69 -10.64 -8.30
C GLU A 54 -3.60 -11.84 -9.24
N ALA A 55 -2.95 -12.89 -8.74
CA ALA A 55 -2.67 -14.08 -9.51
C ALA A 55 -4.00 -14.69 -9.96
N VAL A 56 -4.14 -14.82 -11.29
CA VAL A 56 -5.29 -15.42 -11.95
C VAL A 56 -5.65 -16.73 -11.27
N CYS A 57 -6.94 -16.96 -11.03
CA CYS A 57 -7.40 -18.18 -10.41
C CYS A 57 -6.99 -19.39 -11.26
N TRP A 58 -6.26 -20.34 -10.67
CA TRP A 58 -5.76 -21.52 -11.39
C TRP A 58 -6.90 -22.42 -11.89
N LYS A 59 -8.09 -22.31 -11.28
CA LYS A 59 -9.32 -22.95 -11.76
C LYS A 59 -9.76 -22.42 -13.12
N GLU A 60 -9.67 -21.10 -13.33
CA GLU A 60 -10.04 -20.46 -14.60
C GLU A 60 -9.02 -20.76 -15.70
N LEU A 61 -7.76 -20.95 -15.33
CA LEU A 61 -6.70 -21.40 -16.25
C LEU A 61 -6.83 -22.87 -16.67
N GLY A 62 -7.70 -23.66 -16.01
CA GLY A 62 -7.91 -25.08 -16.34
C GLY A 62 -6.66 -25.95 -16.13
N LEU A 63 -5.78 -25.58 -15.19
CA LEU A 63 -4.52 -26.29 -14.96
C LEU A 63 -4.77 -27.71 -14.44
N SER A 64 -4.06 -28.68 -15.01
CA SER A 64 -4.05 -30.06 -14.53
C SER A 64 -3.22 -30.22 -13.26
N SER A 65 -3.45 -31.28 -12.48
CA SER A 65 -2.73 -31.54 -11.23
C SER A 65 -1.20 -31.63 -11.41
N LYS A 66 -0.71 -32.08 -12.57
CA LYS A 66 0.73 -32.12 -12.90
C LYS A 66 1.32 -30.73 -13.11
N GLU A 67 0.60 -29.85 -13.78
CA GLU A 67 1.03 -28.46 -14.00
C GLU A 67 1.04 -27.68 -12.68
N ILE A 68 0.03 -27.90 -11.84
CA ILE A 68 -0.05 -27.36 -10.47
C ILE A 68 1.18 -27.76 -9.66
N GLN A 69 1.55 -29.05 -9.63
CA GLN A 69 2.76 -29.53 -8.94
C GLN A 69 4.04 -28.90 -9.49
N THR A 70 4.12 -28.71 -10.80
CA THR A 70 5.29 -28.12 -11.45
C THR A 70 5.48 -26.66 -11.03
N ARG A 71 4.39 -25.87 -11.04
CA ARG A 71 4.39 -24.46 -10.61
C ARG A 71 4.72 -24.29 -9.13
N LEU A 72 4.15 -25.16 -8.29
CA LEU A 72 4.49 -25.20 -6.86
C LEU A 72 5.97 -25.52 -6.65
N SER A 73 6.53 -26.43 -7.44
CA SER A 73 7.96 -26.79 -7.37
C SER A 73 8.89 -25.68 -7.86
N SER A 74 8.43 -24.84 -8.81
CA SER A 74 9.17 -23.65 -9.25
C SER A 74 9.08 -22.47 -8.28
N GLY A 75 8.34 -22.60 -7.17
CA GLY A 75 8.19 -21.55 -6.16
C GLY A 75 7.10 -20.52 -6.48
N GLU A 76 6.21 -20.80 -7.45
CA GLU A 76 5.04 -19.96 -7.71
C GLU A 76 4.06 -20.12 -6.54
N ARG A 77 3.51 -18.99 -6.05
CA ARG A 77 2.53 -19.04 -4.97
C ARG A 77 1.18 -19.47 -5.55
N PRO A 78 0.49 -20.44 -4.94
CA PRO A 78 -0.81 -20.86 -5.42
C PRO A 78 -1.86 -19.76 -5.29
N CYS A 79 -2.85 -19.77 -6.19
CA CYS A 79 -3.84 -18.69 -6.30
C CYS A 79 -4.65 -18.44 -5.01
N TRP A 80 -4.87 -19.46 -4.17
CA TRP A 80 -5.56 -19.30 -2.87
C TRP A 80 -4.67 -18.69 -1.77
N GLN A 81 -3.34 -18.67 -1.93
CA GLN A 81 -2.44 -17.96 -1.03
C GLN A 81 -2.34 -16.47 -1.40
N THR A 82 -2.36 -16.16 -2.70
CA THR A 82 -2.33 -14.78 -3.20
C THR A 82 -3.68 -14.08 -2.99
N SER A 83 -4.79 -14.81 -3.10
CA SER A 83 -6.15 -14.27 -3.00
C SER A 83 -6.74 -14.31 -1.58
N ARG A 84 -5.90 -14.38 -0.53
CA ARG A 84 -6.37 -14.38 0.86
C ARG A 84 -7.04 -13.06 1.22
N LEU A 85 -8.01 -13.16 2.12
CA LEU A 85 -8.65 -11.99 2.71
C LEU A 85 -7.64 -11.20 3.58
N PRO A 86 -7.85 -9.90 3.79
CA PRO A 86 -6.97 -9.07 4.62
C PRO A 86 -6.83 -9.56 6.06
N ASN A 87 -7.82 -10.28 6.58
CA ASN A 87 -7.80 -10.93 7.88
C ASN A 87 -6.99 -12.25 7.91
N GLY A 88 -6.34 -12.62 6.80
CA GLY A 88 -5.53 -13.83 6.67
C GLY A 88 -6.33 -15.10 6.40
N HIS A 89 -7.67 -15.04 6.35
CA HIS A 89 -8.51 -16.19 6.03
C HIS A 89 -8.57 -16.46 4.52
N LEU A 90 -8.89 -17.71 4.16
CA LEU A 90 -9.24 -18.05 2.78
C LEU A 90 -10.63 -17.50 2.47
N ARG A 91 -10.87 -17.16 1.19
CA ARG A 91 -12.23 -16.89 0.70
C ARG A 91 -13.04 -18.18 0.69
N GLU A 92 -14.34 -18.09 0.94
CA GLU A 92 -15.23 -19.27 0.98
C GLU A 92 -15.21 -20.05 -0.35
N GLU A 93 -15.19 -19.34 -1.48
CA GLU A 93 -15.05 -19.92 -2.82
C GLU A 93 -13.80 -20.77 -3.02
N CYS A 94 -12.72 -20.52 -2.27
CA CYS A 94 -11.50 -21.31 -2.32
C CYS A 94 -11.59 -22.58 -1.46
N LEU A 95 -12.44 -22.63 -0.44
CA LEU A 95 -12.56 -23.79 0.46
C LEU A 95 -13.13 -25.00 -0.28
N ASP A 96 -14.08 -24.77 -1.18
CA ASP A 96 -14.73 -25.80 -2.00
C ASP A 96 -14.07 -25.99 -3.39
N CYS A 97 -12.97 -25.30 -3.67
CA CYS A 97 -12.28 -25.36 -4.94
C CYS A 97 -11.46 -26.66 -5.10
N GLU A 98 -11.68 -27.41 -6.19
CA GLU A 98 -10.94 -28.64 -6.50
C GLU A 98 -9.43 -28.42 -6.56
N VAL A 99 -8.97 -27.30 -7.13
CA VAL A 99 -7.55 -26.93 -7.21
C VAL A 99 -6.92 -26.80 -5.81
N PHE A 100 -7.66 -26.26 -4.84
CA PHE A 100 -7.20 -26.17 -3.45
C PHE A 100 -7.20 -27.53 -2.76
N ARG A 101 -8.24 -28.34 -3.00
CA ARG A 101 -8.40 -29.67 -2.37
C ARG A 101 -7.41 -30.70 -2.88
N ASP A 102 -7.02 -30.60 -4.15
CA ASP A 102 -6.04 -31.46 -4.80
C ASP A 102 -4.60 -30.99 -4.56
N ALA A 103 -4.42 -29.84 -3.91
CA ALA A 103 -3.11 -29.32 -3.59
C ALA A 103 -2.40 -30.23 -2.56
N PRO A 104 -1.09 -30.49 -2.74
CA PRO A 104 -0.34 -31.26 -1.76
C PRO A 104 -0.34 -30.55 -0.40
N ALA A 105 -0.71 -31.27 0.66
CA ALA A 105 -0.74 -30.73 2.01
C ALA A 105 0.66 -30.22 2.41
N PRO A 106 0.79 -29.01 2.99
CA PRO A 106 2.07 -28.50 3.43
C PRO A 106 2.62 -29.41 4.54
N VAL A 107 3.77 -30.04 4.26
CA VAL A 107 4.44 -30.88 5.24
C VAL A 107 4.99 -29.94 6.33
N SER A 108 4.33 -29.91 7.48
CA SER A 108 4.86 -29.24 8.67
C SER A 108 6.17 -29.92 9.06
N ARG A 109 7.31 -29.36 8.63
CA ARG A 109 8.60 -29.67 9.25
C ARG A 109 8.56 -29.06 10.64
N ARG A 110 7.97 -29.77 11.60
CA ARG A 110 8.26 -29.48 13.00
C ARG A 110 9.76 -29.65 13.15
N HIS A 111 10.47 -28.56 13.41
CA HIS A 111 11.84 -28.63 13.88
C HIS A 111 11.83 -29.46 15.16
N ALA A 112 12.22 -30.73 15.05
CA ALA A 112 12.60 -31.53 16.19
C ALA A 112 13.85 -30.85 16.77
N HIS A 113 13.67 -30.07 17.82
CA HIS A 113 14.75 -29.70 18.71
C HIS A 113 15.23 -31.02 19.35
N VAL A 114 16.34 -31.54 18.83
CA VAL A 114 17.20 -32.52 19.49
C VAL A 114 18.32 -31.76 20.17
#